data_AF-A0A914RKM5-F1
#
_entry.id   AF-A0A914RKM5-F1
#
_cell.length_a   1.000
_cell.length_b   1.000
_cell.length_c   1.000
_cell.angle_alpha   90.00
_cell.angle_beta   90.00
_cell.angle_gamma   90.00
#
_symmetry.space_group_name_H-M   'P 1'
#
loop_
_entity.id
_entity.type
_entity.pdbx_description
1 polymer ?
#
loop_
_entity_poly.entity_id
_entity_poly.type
_entity_poly.pdbx_seq_one_letter_code
_entity_poly.pdbx_strand_id
1 'polypeptide(L)'
;MLQADVCHAYHILRSHGIPEEHIITMMYDDIANNERNPYPGKIYNKPHGEELYTGVKIDYKGDDVTPQNFLAILEGNASAVTGGNKRVVRSNAHDHIFVYFSDHGASGLIAFPNEMRMYRRRRYDQLVFYLEACESGSMFNGILPADIVYVITAANDHESSWGYYCDNDMRLPCMGDQFSINWMEDSDVVRRYFSITKSSKEFVADFQGWEMEPQSRVSTLPVCFC
;
A
#
# COMPACT_ATOMS: atom_id res chain seq x y z
N MET A 1 8.47 11.17 -0.10
CA MET A 1 7.94 9.98 0.60
C MET A 1 6.55 9.70 0.05
N LEU A 2 5.55 9.26 0.80
CA LEU A 2 4.14 9.05 0.41
C LEU A 2 3.83 8.77 -1.09
N GLN A 3 3.73 9.80 -1.93
CA GLN A 3 3.40 9.64 -3.36
C GLN A 3 4.47 8.87 -4.15
N ALA A 4 5.75 8.98 -3.75
CA ALA A 4 6.83 8.20 -4.34
C ALA A 4 6.65 6.70 -4.05
N ASP A 5 6.20 6.34 -2.84
CA ASP A 5 5.94 4.95 -2.49
C ASP A 5 4.74 4.40 -3.26
N VAL A 6 3.69 5.19 -3.45
CA VAL A 6 2.54 4.82 -4.31
C VAL A 6 2.98 4.60 -5.76
N CYS A 7 3.84 5.46 -6.32
CA CYS A 7 4.38 5.28 -7.67
C CYS A 7 5.20 3.99 -7.78
N HIS A 8 6.05 3.71 -6.79
CA HIS A 8 6.88 2.51 -6.77
C HIS A 8 6.02 1.23 -6.67
N ALA A 9 5.04 1.21 -5.77
CA ALA A 9 4.09 0.12 -5.63
C ALA A 9 3.31 -0.14 -6.93
N TYR A 10 2.88 0.90 -7.64
CA TYR A 10 2.24 0.78 -8.95
C TYR A 10 3.15 0.03 -9.94
N HIS A 11 4.42 0.43 -10.06
CA HIS A 11 5.37 -0.20 -10.98
C HIS A 11 5.70 -1.63 -10.58
N ILE A 12 5.80 -1.96 -9.29
CA ILE A 12 5.96 -3.33 -8.81
C ILE A 12 4.78 -4.19 -9.29
N LEU A 13 3.55 -3.76 -9.03
CA LEU A 13 2.34 -4.49 -9.46
C LEU A 13 2.30 -4.70 -10.98
N ARG A 14 2.61 -3.64 -11.76
CA ARG A 14 2.70 -3.74 -13.23
C ARG A 14 3.79 -4.72 -13.66
N SER A 15 4.94 -4.68 -13.01
CA SER A 15 6.09 -5.54 -13.34
C SER A 15 5.83 -7.02 -13.02
N HIS A 16 4.97 -7.30 -12.03
CA HIS A 16 4.51 -8.65 -11.67
C HIS A 16 3.31 -9.12 -12.50
N GLY A 17 2.92 -8.35 -13.52
CA GLY A 17 1.90 -8.74 -14.50
C GLY A 17 0.47 -8.39 -14.12
N ILE A 18 0.24 -7.61 -13.05
CA ILE A 18 -1.09 -7.11 -12.73
C ILE A 18 -1.51 -6.11 -13.82
N PRO A 19 -2.64 -6.33 -14.52
CA PRO A 19 -3.12 -5.43 -15.54
C PRO A 19 -3.44 -4.04 -14.96
N GLU A 20 -3.20 -2.99 -15.73
CA GLU A 20 -3.45 -1.60 -15.31
C GLU A 20 -4.92 -1.39 -14.93
N GLU A 21 -5.83 -2.04 -15.65
CA GLU A 21 -7.27 -2.02 -15.39
C GLU A 21 -7.66 -2.65 -14.04
N HIS A 22 -6.77 -3.41 -13.40
CA HIS A 22 -6.96 -3.98 -12.07
C HIS A 22 -6.27 -3.18 -10.95
N ILE A 23 -5.51 -2.14 -11.30
CA ILE A 23 -4.86 -1.25 -10.32
C ILE A 23 -5.66 0.06 -10.27
N ILE A 24 -6.06 0.47 -9.07
CA ILE A 24 -6.71 1.75 -8.83
C ILE A 24 -5.78 2.61 -7.98
N THR A 25 -5.32 3.72 -8.54
CA THR A 25 -4.35 4.60 -7.87
C THR A 25 -5.01 5.90 -7.43
N MET A 26 -4.91 6.18 -6.13
CA MET A 26 -5.27 7.46 -5.52
C MET A 26 -3.98 8.17 -5.13
N MET A 27 -3.73 9.36 -5.67
CA MET A 27 -2.52 10.14 -5.41
C MET A 27 -2.79 11.62 -5.65
N TYR A 28 -2.41 12.50 -4.71
CA TYR A 28 -2.76 13.92 -4.80
C TYR A 28 -2.19 14.61 -6.05
N ASP A 29 -1.05 14.14 -6.57
CA ASP A 29 -0.44 14.54 -7.85
C ASP A 29 0.14 15.98 -7.86
N ASP A 30 0.68 16.42 -6.72
CA ASP A 30 1.26 17.75 -6.52
C ASP A 30 2.79 17.75 -6.35
N ILE A 31 3.46 16.61 -6.57
CA ILE A 31 4.91 16.46 -6.37
C ILE A 31 5.71 16.59 -7.67
N ALA A 32 5.34 15.87 -8.72
CA ALA A 32 6.13 15.80 -9.96
C ALA A 32 6.36 17.19 -10.58
N ASN A 33 5.33 18.03 -10.60
CA ASN A 33 5.37 19.38 -11.18
C ASN A 33 5.40 20.49 -10.12
N ASN A 34 5.73 20.16 -8.86
CA ASN A 34 5.87 21.16 -7.81
C ASN A 34 7.00 22.13 -8.15
N GLU A 35 6.80 23.43 -7.90
CA GLU A 35 7.85 24.45 -8.12
C GLU A 35 9.12 24.19 -7.28
N ARG A 36 8.99 23.49 -6.15
CA ARG A 36 10.11 23.10 -5.29
C ARG A 36 10.80 21.82 -5.73
N ASN A 37 10.26 21.08 -6.70
CA ASN A 37 10.88 19.87 -7.18
C ASN A 37 12.07 20.22 -8.09
N PRO A 38 13.32 19.89 -7.70
CA PRO A 38 14.50 20.17 -8.51
C PRO A 38 14.56 19.32 -9.80
N TYR A 39 13.71 18.30 -9.93
CA TYR A 39 13.58 17.45 -11.12
C TYR A 39 12.14 17.48 -11.66
N PRO A 40 11.75 18.54 -12.39
CA PRO A 40 10.39 18.70 -12.89
C PRO A 40 9.91 17.49 -13.70
N GLY A 41 8.68 17.07 -13.44
CA GLY A 41 8.03 15.92 -14.08
C GLY A 41 8.52 14.56 -13.58
N LYS A 42 9.33 14.51 -12.52
CA LYS A 42 9.92 13.26 -12.01
C LYS A 42 9.64 13.06 -10.52
N ILE A 43 9.46 11.81 -10.13
CA ILE A 43 9.39 11.34 -8.75
C ILE A 43 10.36 10.17 -8.61
N TYR A 44 11.10 10.14 -7.51
CA TYR A 44 12.05 9.07 -7.19
C TYR A 44 11.74 8.53 -5.80
N ASN A 45 11.88 7.22 -5.62
CA ASN A 45 11.69 6.56 -4.33
C ASN A 45 13.00 6.04 -3.71
N LYS A 46 14.13 6.21 -4.40
CA LYS A 46 15.48 5.99 -3.84
C LYS A 46 16.53 6.88 -4.52
N PRO A 47 17.67 7.17 -3.85
CA PRO A 47 18.73 7.99 -4.43
C PRO A 47 19.26 7.37 -5.71
N HIS A 48 19.35 8.17 -6.77
CA HIS A 48 19.79 7.76 -8.11
C HIS A 48 19.02 6.55 -8.70
N GLY A 49 17.80 6.31 -8.21
CA GLY A 49 16.89 5.30 -8.74
C GLY A 49 16.26 5.69 -10.07
N GLU A 50 15.45 4.78 -10.61
CA GLU A 50 14.60 5.09 -11.76
C GLU A 50 13.57 6.16 -11.38
N GLU A 51 13.19 7.00 -12.35
CA GLU A 51 12.05 7.89 -12.14
C GLU A 51 10.76 7.07 -12.27
N LEU A 52 9.85 7.27 -11.32
CA LEU A 52 8.69 6.41 -11.13
C LEU A 52 7.38 7.11 -11.48
N TYR A 53 7.41 8.39 -11.88
CA TYR A 53 6.18 9.13 -12.14
C TYR A 53 5.60 8.78 -13.51
N THR A 54 6.47 8.65 -14.53
CA THR A 54 6.01 8.32 -15.87
C THR A 54 5.32 6.96 -15.89
N GLY A 55 4.14 6.91 -16.53
CA GLY A 55 3.38 5.69 -16.73
C GLY A 55 2.45 5.30 -15.58
N VAL A 56 2.50 6.00 -14.43
CA VAL A 56 1.52 5.80 -13.36
C VAL A 56 0.15 6.30 -13.82
N LYS A 57 -0.86 5.42 -13.78
CA LYS A 57 -2.24 5.79 -14.07
C LYS A 57 -2.95 6.22 -12.79
N ILE A 58 -3.21 7.51 -12.67
CA ILE A 58 -3.87 8.10 -11.50
C ILE A 58 -5.38 8.16 -11.77
N ASP A 59 -6.17 7.45 -10.96
CA ASP A 59 -7.63 7.39 -11.08
C ASP A 59 -8.34 8.50 -10.30
N TYR A 60 -7.73 8.89 -9.18
CA TYR A 60 -8.21 9.92 -8.25
C TYR A 60 -7.05 10.81 -7.84
N LYS A 61 -7.19 12.12 -8.06
CA LYS A 61 -6.14 13.12 -7.83
C LYS A 61 -6.66 14.36 -7.14
N GLY A 62 -5.76 15.12 -6.51
CA GLY A 62 -6.10 16.31 -5.75
C GLY A 62 -7.23 16.04 -4.76
N ASP A 63 -8.25 16.89 -4.80
CA ASP A 63 -9.42 16.84 -3.90
C ASP A 63 -10.29 15.59 -4.06
N ASP A 64 -10.04 14.75 -5.08
CA ASP A 64 -10.71 13.45 -5.23
C ASP A 64 -10.10 12.36 -4.33
N VAL A 65 -8.94 12.61 -3.72
CA VAL A 65 -8.30 11.70 -2.75
C VAL A 65 -8.97 11.88 -1.38
N THR A 66 -10.09 11.18 -1.18
CA THR A 66 -10.90 11.30 0.05
C THR A 66 -11.16 9.94 0.70
N PRO A 67 -11.37 9.89 2.04
CA PRO A 67 -11.78 8.67 2.72
C PRO A 67 -13.08 8.06 2.16
N GLN A 68 -14.03 8.91 1.75
CA GLN A 68 -15.30 8.48 1.18
C GLN A 68 -15.09 7.78 -0.17
N ASN A 69 -14.26 8.35 -1.03
CA ASN A 69 -13.90 7.71 -2.30
C ASN A 69 -13.14 6.40 -2.06
N PHE A 70 -12.16 6.39 -1.16
CA PHE A 70 -11.41 5.18 -0.82
C PHE A 70 -12.33 4.02 -0.39
N LEU A 71 -13.25 4.28 0.54
CA LEU A 71 -14.24 3.29 0.98
C LEU A 71 -15.17 2.87 -0.16
N ALA A 72 -15.67 3.80 -0.97
CA ALA A 72 -16.55 3.49 -2.11
C ALA A 72 -15.84 2.66 -3.20
N ILE A 73 -14.54 2.91 -3.43
CA ILE A 73 -13.68 2.17 -4.36
C ILE A 73 -13.53 0.73 -3.90
N LEU A 74 -13.14 0.53 -2.63
CA LEU A 74 -13.04 -0.79 -2.01
C LEU A 74 -14.40 -1.51 -2.10
N GLU A 75 -15.49 -0.83 -1.74
CA GLU A 75 -16.85 -1.36 -1.84
C GLU A 75 -17.36 -1.58 -3.26
N GLY A 76 -16.59 -1.24 -4.31
CA GLY A 76 -17.00 -1.37 -5.71
C GLY A 76 -18.25 -0.56 -6.05
N ASN A 77 -18.46 0.55 -5.37
CA ASN A 77 -19.66 1.39 -5.47
C ASN A 77 -19.38 2.66 -6.28
N ALA A 78 -19.37 2.54 -7.60
CA ALA A 78 -19.07 3.66 -8.51
C ALA A 78 -20.03 4.86 -8.35
N SER A 79 -21.29 4.61 -7.94
CA SER A 79 -22.27 5.69 -7.69
C SER A 79 -22.00 6.50 -6.42
N ALA A 80 -21.23 5.96 -5.47
CA ALA A 80 -20.88 6.66 -4.23
C ALA A 80 -19.56 7.47 -4.34
N VAL A 81 -18.83 7.30 -5.45
CA VAL A 81 -17.60 8.05 -5.70
C VAL A 81 -17.92 9.44 -6.25
N THR A 82 -17.28 10.48 -5.72
CA THR A 82 -17.28 11.85 -6.27
C THR A 82 -15.96 12.14 -7.01
N GLY A 83 -16.03 12.87 -8.13
CA GLY A 83 -14.84 13.10 -8.98
C GLY A 83 -14.19 11.84 -9.54
N GLY A 84 -12.91 11.94 -9.91
CA GLY A 84 -12.09 10.89 -10.52
C GLY A 84 -12.67 10.32 -11.81
N ASN A 85 -12.13 9.18 -12.25
CA ASN A 85 -12.62 8.47 -13.44
C ASN A 85 -13.70 7.40 -13.14
N LYS A 86 -14.20 7.36 -11.90
CA LYS A 86 -15.23 6.43 -11.40
C LYS A 86 -14.83 4.96 -11.38
N ARG A 87 -13.56 4.61 -11.58
CA ARG A 87 -13.09 3.23 -11.45
C ARG A 87 -13.12 2.80 -9.99
N VAL A 88 -13.70 1.64 -9.75
CA VAL A 88 -13.83 1.03 -8.42
C VAL A 88 -13.43 -0.44 -8.50
N VAL A 89 -13.13 -1.06 -7.37
CA VAL A 89 -12.76 -2.48 -7.34
C VAL A 89 -13.94 -3.31 -7.82
N ARG A 90 -13.74 -4.03 -8.93
CA ARG A 90 -14.70 -4.98 -9.50
C ARG A 90 -14.19 -6.37 -9.21
N SER A 91 -14.68 -6.94 -8.11
CA SER A 91 -14.22 -8.23 -7.60
C SER A 91 -15.37 -9.17 -7.26
N ASN A 92 -15.08 -10.47 -7.30
CA ASN A 92 -15.95 -11.58 -6.96
C ASN A 92 -15.33 -12.45 -5.86
N ALA A 93 -16.03 -13.50 -5.43
CA ALA A 93 -15.64 -14.35 -4.30
C ALA A 93 -14.32 -15.13 -4.50
N HIS A 94 -13.75 -15.16 -5.71
CA HIS A 94 -12.50 -15.84 -6.04
C HIS A 94 -11.32 -14.89 -6.26
N ASP A 95 -11.55 -13.58 -6.21
CA ASP A 95 -10.51 -12.60 -6.47
C ASP A 95 -9.71 -12.30 -5.20
N HIS A 96 -8.45 -11.98 -5.39
CA HIS A 96 -7.57 -11.51 -4.32
C HIS A 96 -7.37 -10.02 -4.43
N ILE A 97 -7.43 -9.33 -3.30
CA ILE A 97 -7.31 -7.86 -3.23
C ILE A 97 -6.08 -7.52 -2.44
N PHE A 98 -5.21 -6.71 -3.04
CA PHE A 98 -4.10 -6.06 -2.35
C PHE A 98 -4.41 -4.58 -2.21
N VAL A 99 -4.32 -4.07 -0.98
CA VAL A 99 -4.46 -2.65 -0.67
C VAL A 99 -3.14 -2.19 -0.08
N TYR A 100 -2.54 -1.17 -0.68
CA TYR A 100 -1.41 -0.46 -0.12
C TYR A 100 -1.82 0.99 0.16
N PHE A 101 -1.55 1.43 1.38
CA PHE A 101 -1.82 2.79 1.83
C PHE A 101 -0.55 3.37 2.44
N SER A 102 -0.20 4.59 2.05
CA SER A 102 0.90 5.36 2.63
C SER A 102 0.45 6.81 2.86
N ASP A 103 0.38 7.21 4.13
CA ASP A 103 0.12 8.59 4.55
C ASP A 103 0.66 8.83 5.97
N HIS A 104 0.49 10.06 6.44
CA HIS A 104 0.62 10.39 7.85
C HIS A 104 -0.37 9.58 8.70
N GLY A 105 0.07 9.21 9.90
CA GLY A 105 -0.74 8.48 10.87
C GLY A 105 -0.94 9.24 12.17
N ALA A 106 -2.05 8.94 12.83
CA ALA A 106 -2.34 9.27 14.22
C ALA A 106 -3.37 8.24 14.72
N SER A 107 -3.44 7.99 16.02
CA SER A 107 -4.35 6.98 16.59
C SER A 107 -5.78 7.12 16.07
N GLY A 108 -6.26 6.10 15.36
CA GLY A 108 -7.62 6.06 14.78
C GLY A 108 -7.90 7.03 13.62
N LEU A 109 -6.87 7.64 13.01
CA LEU A 109 -7.01 8.58 11.88
C LEU A 109 -7.71 7.94 10.67
N ILE A 110 -7.45 6.66 10.42
CA ILE A 110 -8.12 5.87 9.38
C ILE A 110 -9.14 4.96 10.06
N ALA A 111 -10.29 5.53 10.39
CA ALA A 111 -11.40 4.77 10.93
C ALA A 111 -12.12 4.02 9.81
N PHE A 112 -11.84 2.73 9.65
CA PHE A 112 -12.72 1.85 8.89
C PHE A 112 -14.04 1.70 9.65
N PRO A 113 -15.21 1.92 9.02
CA PRO A 113 -16.48 1.69 9.69
C PRO A 113 -16.52 0.24 10.18
N ASN A 114 -17.12 0.03 11.36
CA ASN A 114 -17.29 -1.30 11.95
C ASN A 114 -17.86 -2.24 10.89
N GLU A 115 -17.00 -3.19 10.48
CA GLU A 115 -17.20 -4.17 9.40
C GLU A 115 -17.03 -3.60 7.98
N MET A 116 -15.86 -3.85 7.37
CA MET A 116 -15.69 -3.69 5.92
C MET A 116 -16.81 -4.43 5.18
N ARG A 117 -17.78 -3.69 4.61
CA ARG A 117 -18.95 -4.25 3.92
C ARG A 117 -18.58 -5.21 2.78
N MET A 118 -17.36 -5.12 2.27
CA MET A 118 -16.80 -6.08 1.31
C MET A 118 -16.79 -7.52 1.85
N TYR A 119 -16.39 -7.72 3.11
CA TYR A 119 -16.35 -9.03 3.76
C TYR A 119 -17.76 -9.65 3.79
N ARG A 120 -18.75 -8.88 4.27
CA ARG A 120 -20.15 -9.31 4.34
C ARG A 120 -20.75 -9.70 3.00
N ARG A 121 -20.23 -9.12 1.91
CA ARG A 121 -20.72 -9.35 0.54
C ARG A 121 -19.94 -10.44 -0.21
N ARG A 122 -18.97 -11.11 0.42
CA ARG A 122 -18.10 -12.14 -0.19
C ARG A 122 -17.53 -11.71 -1.54
N ARG A 123 -16.95 -10.51 -1.58
CA ARG A 123 -16.42 -9.92 -2.82
C ARG A 123 -14.92 -10.13 -3.01
N TYR A 124 -14.32 -11.05 -2.27
CA TYR A 124 -12.93 -11.51 -2.43
C TYR A 124 -12.77 -12.85 -1.72
N ASP A 125 -11.76 -13.63 -2.12
CA ASP A 125 -11.30 -14.82 -1.39
C ASP A 125 -10.30 -14.42 -0.30
N GLN A 126 -9.38 -13.49 -0.62
CA GLN A 126 -8.36 -13.00 0.32
C GLN A 126 -8.15 -11.50 0.13
N LEU A 127 -7.97 -10.78 1.24
CA LEU A 127 -7.54 -9.38 1.24
C LEU A 127 -6.25 -9.22 2.03
N VAL A 128 -5.25 -8.61 1.40
CA VAL A 128 -4.00 -8.20 2.04
C VAL A 128 -3.96 -6.68 2.10
N PHE A 129 -3.69 -6.12 3.28
CA PHE A 129 -3.63 -4.69 3.50
C PHE A 129 -2.27 -4.30 4.08
N TYR A 130 -1.47 -3.54 3.33
CA TYR A 130 -0.23 -2.93 3.81
C TYR A 130 -0.50 -1.47 4.15
N LEU A 131 -0.22 -1.10 5.40
CA LEU A 131 -0.49 0.23 5.92
C LEU A 131 0.80 0.88 6.42
N GLU A 132 1.33 1.82 5.65
CA GLU A 132 2.36 2.76 6.07
C GLU A 132 1.70 3.99 6.70
N ALA A 133 1.82 4.09 8.03
CA ALA A 133 1.45 5.27 8.81
C ALA A 133 2.00 5.13 10.25
N CYS A 134 2.23 6.25 10.93
CA CYS A 134 2.41 6.27 12.38
C CYS A 134 1.18 5.67 13.09
N GLU A 135 1.39 4.95 14.18
CA GLU A 135 0.34 4.37 15.02
C GLU A 135 -0.62 3.45 14.23
N SER A 136 -0.17 2.88 13.11
CA SER A 136 -1.00 2.16 12.14
C SER A 136 -1.66 0.90 12.73
N GLY A 137 -1.03 0.25 13.71
CA GLY A 137 -1.63 -0.85 14.47
C GLY A 137 -2.94 -0.46 15.15
N SER A 138 -3.10 0.80 15.55
CA SER A 138 -4.31 1.30 16.21
C SER A 138 -5.55 1.24 15.31
N MET A 139 -5.36 1.29 13.98
CA MET A 139 -6.45 1.33 12.98
C MET A 139 -7.24 0.03 12.91
N PHE A 140 -6.71 -1.05 13.49
CA PHE A 140 -7.27 -2.38 13.37
C PHE A 140 -7.64 -3.02 14.71
N ASN A 141 -7.41 -2.32 15.83
CA ASN A 141 -7.74 -2.78 17.17
C ASN A 141 -9.24 -3.08 17.30
N GLY A 142 -9.59 -4.36 17.41
CA GLY A 142 -10.98 -4.83 17.57
C GLY A 142 -11.84 -4.80 16.29
N ILE A 143 -11.25 -4.55 15.12
CA ILE A 143 -11.97 -4.37 13.84
C ILE A 143 -11.82 -5.59 12.91
N LEU A 144 -10.69 -6.30 12.95
CA LEU A 144 -10.39 -7.36 11.97
C LEU A 144 -11.04 -8.71 12.36
N PRO A 145 -11.93 -9.29 11.52
CA PRO A 145 -12.33 -10.68 11.66
C PRO A 145 -11.15 -11.59 11.29
N ALA A 146 -10.90 -12.63 12.10
CA ALA A 146 -9.66 -13.40 12.11
C ALA A 146 -9.33 -14.19 10.82
N ASP A 147 -10.29 -14.41 9.93
CA ASP A 147 -10.20 -15.53 8.97
C ASP A 147 -9.93 -15.15 7.50
N ILE A 148 -10.07 -13.88 7.08
CA ILE A 148 -10.06 -13.54 5.62
C ILE A 148 -9.25 -12.26 5.28
N VAL A 149 -8.66 -11.58 6.27
CA VAL A 149 -7.91 -10.34 6.04
C VAL A 149 -6.53 -10.44 6.69
N TYR A 150 -5.47 -10.31 5.90
CA TYR A 150 -4.11 -10.19 6.39
C TYR A 150 -3.69 -8.72 6.38
N VAL A 151 -3.33 -8.17 7.53
CA VAL A 151 -2.94 -6.76 7.66
C VAL A 151 -1.51 -6.68 8.17
N ILE A 152 -0.70 -5.86 7.51
CA ILE A 152 0.66 -5.54 7.92
C ILE A 152 0.74 -4.03 8.08
N THR A 153 1.18 -3.58 9.26
CA THR A 153 1.29 -2.16 9.61
C THR A 153 2.76 -1.78 9.80
N ALA A 154 3.13 -0.56 9.41
CA ALA A 154 4.48 -0.04 9.57
C ALA A 154 4.88 0.16 11.03
N ALA A 155 3.90 0.43 11.90
CA ALA A 155 4.10 0.64 13.33
C ALA A 155 3.02 -0.07 14.17
N ASN A 156 3.31 -0.28 15.45
CA ASN A 156 2.27 -0.68 16.41
C ASN A 156 1.33 0.50 16.72
N ASP A 157 0.46 0.37 17.73
CA ASP A 157 -0.53 1.39 18.10
C ASP A 157 0.01 2.59 18.89
N HIS A 158 1.30 2.60 19.24
CA HIS A 158 1.96 3.65 20.03
C HIS A 158 3.27 4.17 19.41
N GLU A 159 3.66 3.66 18.24
CA GLU A 159 4.94 3.96 17.58
C GLU A 159 4.75 4.82 16.33
N SER A 160 5.73 5.69 16.08
CA SER A 160 5.86 6.38 14.80
C SER A 160 6.43 5.44 13.74
N SER A 161 6.02 5.64 12.48
CA SER A 161 6.80 5.15 11.34
C SER A 161 7.82 6.20 10.88
N TRP A 162 8.77 5.80 10.03
CA TRP A 162 9.95 6.61 9.71
C TRP A 162 10.13 6.78 8.21
N GLY A 163 10.46 8.01 7.80
CA GLY A 163 10.94 8.28 6.45
C GLY A 163 12.31 7.64 6.20
N TYR A 164 12.57 7.29 4.95
CA TYR A 164 13.81 6.68 4.49
C TYR A 164 14.44 7.46 3.34
N TYR A 165 15.73 7.23 3.10
CA TYR A 165 16.53 7.98 2.13
C TYR A 165 16.47 9.52 2.31
N CYS A 166 16.39 9.96 3.58
CA CYS A 166 16.32 11.38 3.94
C CYS A 166 17.64 12.12 3.75
N ASP A 167 18.76 11.44 3.95
CA ASP A 167 20.09 11.96 3.63
C ASP A 167 20.46 11.51 2.21
N ASN A 168 20.29 12.40 1.24
CA ASN A 168 20.60 12.16 -0.17
C ASN A 168 21.28 13.39 -0.79
N ASP A 169 22.21 13.13 -1.71
CA ASP A 169 22.95 14.14 -2.46
C ASP A 169 22.10 14.77 -3.59
N MET A 170 20.94 14.20 -3.88
CA MET A 170 19.96 14.73 -4.84
C MET A 170 19.21 15.97 -4.32
N ARG A 171 19.41 16.35 -3.05
CA ARG A 171 18.74 17.47 -2.36
C ARG A 171 17.22 17.36 -2.35
N LEU A 172 16.73 16.13 -2.30
CA LEU A 172 15.30 15.83 -2.15
C LEU A 172 14.98 15.63 -0.65
N PRO A 173 13.72 15.85 -0.22
CA PRO A 173 13.28 15.35 1.09
C PRO A 173 13.39 13.82 1.14
N CYS A 174 13.05 13.20 2.29
CA CYS A 174 12.91 11.74 2.39
C CYS A 174 12.16 11.17 1.18
N MET A 175 12.77 10.21 0.49
CA MET A 175 12.33 9.76 -0.82
C MET A 175 11.29 8.64 -0.72
N GLY A 176 11.25 7.94 0.41
CA GLY A 176 10.24 6.95 0.73
C GLY A 176 10.07 6.80 2.23
N ASP A 177 9.32 5.78 2.63
CA ASP A 177 9.11 5.40 4.02
C ASP A 177 9.73 4.04 4.30
N GLN A 178 10.29 3.83 5.49
CA GLN A 178 11.16 2.69 5.76
C GLN A 178 10.46 1.35 5.57
N PHE A 179 9.26 1.17 6.12
CA PHE A 179 8.48 -0.05 5.90
C PHE A 179 8.15 -0.22 4.42
N SER A 180 7.76 0.88 3.78
CA SER A 180 7.45 0.93 2.35
C SER A 180 8.63 0.50 1.47
N ILE A 181 9.80 1.11 1.64
CA ILE A 181 11.03 0.77 0.91
C ILE A 181 11.40 -0.69 1.12
N ASN A 182 11.33 -1.20 2.35
CA ASN A 182 11.73 -2.57 2.66
C ASN A 182 10.91 -3.60 1.86
N TRP A 183 9.58 -3.51 1.86
CA TRP A 183 8.76 -4.49 1.12
C TRP A 183 8.87 -4.31 -0.39
N MET A 184 9.05 -3.06 -0.86
CA MET A 184 9.14 -2.76 -2.28
C MET A 184 10.47 -3.22 -2.88
N GLU A 185 11.59 -2.94 -2.22
CA GLU A 185 12.91 -3.39 -2.69
C GLU A 185 13.06 -4.91 -2.62
N ASP A 186 12.44 -5.58 -1.63
CA ASP A 186 12.35 -7.04 -1.61
C ASP A 186 11.56 -7.56 -2.84
N SER A 187 10.40 -6.97 -3.12
CA SER A 187 9.55 -7.34 -4.27
C SER A 187 10.20 -7.08 -5.63
N ASP A 188 11.08 -6.08 -5.72
CA ASP A 188 11.90 -5.79 -6.91
C ASP A 188 12.91 -6.92 -7.19
N VAL A 189 13.52 -7.48 -6.13
CA VAL A 189 14.55 -8.52 -6.24
C VAL A 189 13.94 -9.87 -6.61
N VAL A 190 12.76 -10.21 -6.08
CA VAL A 190 12.07 -11.49 -6.38
C VAL A 190 11.86 -11.70 -7.89
N ARG A 191 11.66 -10.63 -8.67
CA ARG A 191 11.58 -10.69 -10.13
C ARG A 191 12.89 -11.14 -10.80
N ARG A 192 14.05 -10.79 -10.24
CA ARG A 192 15.36 -11.15 -10.83
C ARG A 192 15.65 -12.64 -10.75
N TYR A 193 15.02 -13.37 -9.83
CA TYR A 193 15.31 -14.78 -9.61
C TYR A 193 14.28 -15.75 -10.21
N PHE A 194 13.06 -15.32 -10.55
CA PHE A 194 12.03 -16.23 -11.06
C PHE A 194 11.16 -15.64 -12.17
N SER A 195 11.33 -16.17 -13.39
CA SER A 195 10.36 -16.05 -14.47
C SER A 195 9.43 -17.25 -14.43
N ILE A 196 8.31 -17.21 -13.68
CA ILE A 196 7.08 -17.99 -13.85
C ILE A 196 6.09 -17.56 -12.75
N THR A 197 4.85 -17.31 -13.17
CA THR A 197 3.62 -16.99 -12.42
C THR A 197 3.62 -17.27 -10.90
N LYS A 198 3.63 -16.21 -10.07
CA LYS A 198 3.23 -16.31 -8.66
C LYS A 198 1.74 -16.00 -8.49
N SER A 199 1.06 -16.81 -7.69
CA SER A 199 -0.26 -16.47 -7.16
C SER A 199 -0.12 -15.51 -5.96
N SER A 200 -1.17 -14.76 -5.61
CA SER A 200 -1.16 -13.86 -4.43
C SER A 200 -0.72 -14.55 -3.13
N LYS A 201 -0.92 -15.87 -3.01
CA LYS A 201 -0.47 -16.66 -1.85
C LYS A 201 1.05 -16.70 -1.74
N GLU A 202 1.77 -16.64 -2.85
CA GLU A 202 3.23 -16.65 -2.89
C GLU A 202 3.84 -15.24 -2.74
N PHE A 203 3.04 -14.18 -2.95
CA PHE A 203 3.39 -12.81 -2.55
C PHE A 203 3.34 -12.67 -1.02
N VAL A 204 2.41 -13.36 -0.37
CA VAL A 204 2.32 -13.43 1.11
C VAL A 204 3.33 -14.41 1.71
N ALA A 205 3.63 -15.52 1.03
CA ALA A 205 4.52 -16.57 1.55
C ALA A 205 6.01 -16.20 1.59
N ASP A 206 6.48 -15.22 0.80
CA ASP A 206 7.88 -14.75 0.89
C ASP A 206 8.20 -14.09 2.24
N PHE A 207 7.18 -13.68 3.02
CA PHE A 207 7.35 -13.16 4.38
C PHE A 207 7.41 -14.24 5.47
N GLN A 208 7.14 -15.51 5.13
CA GLN A 208 7.17 -16.63 6.07
C GLN A 208 8.32 -17.58 5.74
N GLY A 209 9.54 -17.12 6.00
CA GLY A 209 10.71 -17.99 6.09
C GLY A 209 10.69 -18.96 7.29
N TRP A 210 9.55 -19.23 7.93
CA TRP A 210 9.41 -20.19 9.05
C TRP A 210 8.26 -21.15 8.75
N GLU A 211 8.58 -22.45 8.69
CA GLU A 211 7.61 -23.54 8.68
C GLU A 211 6.56 -23.31 9.78
N MET A 212 5.28 -23.30 9.41
CA MET A 212 4.19 -23.23 10.38
C MET A 212 4.13 -24.52 11.20
N GLU A 213 4.80 -24.56 12.35
CA GLU A 213 4.28 -25.35 13.47
C GLU A 213 3.15 -24.57 14.18
N PRO A 214 2.06 -25.24 14.56
CA PRO A 214 0.93 -24.57 15.17
C PRO A 214 1.25 -24.28 16.64
N GLN A 215 1.54 -23.02 16.97
CA GLN A 215 1.53 -22.59 18.37
C GLN A 215 0.63 -21.39 18.64
N SER A 216 -0.21 -21.64 19.63
CA SER A 216 -1.18 -20.79 20.27
C SER A 216 -0.57 -19.62 21.05
N ARG A 217 -1.32 -18.52 21.11
CA ARG A 217 -1.27 -17.42 22.10
C ARG A 217 -0.03 -16.51 22.05
N VAL A 218 -0.32 -15.23 21.79
CA VAL A 218 0.38 -14.03 22.28
C VAL A 218 1.89 -14.21 22.38
N SER A 219 2.60 -14.03 21.27
CA SER A 219 4.02 -13.76 21.28
C SER A 219 4.24 -12.30 20.93
N THR A 220 4.66 -11.51 21.92
CA THR A 220 5.46 -10.32 21.72
C THR A 220 6.65 -10.70 20.84
N LEU A 221 6.60 -10.36 19.55
CA LEU A 221 7.75 -10.51 18.67
C LEU A 221 8.70 -9.31 18.85
N PRO A 222 10.01 -9.51 18.61
CA PRO A 222 11.05 -8.61 19.08
C PRO A 222 11.06 -7.32 18.29
N VAL A 223 11.21 -6.21 19.02
CA VAL A 223 11.68 -4.93 18.51
C VAL A 223 12.93 -5.17 17.67
N CYS A 224 12.83 -5.00 16.35
CA CYS A 224 14.02 -4.88 15.49
C CYS A 224 14.36 -3.39 15.39
N PHE A 225 15.45 -3.01 16.06
CA PHE A 225 16.20 -1.82 15.71
C PHE A 225 16.85 -2.04 14.34
N CYS A 226 16.52 -1.18 13.38
CA CYS A 226 17.39 -0.64 12.34
C CYS A 226 16.69 0.57 11.74
#